data_AF-A0A0D6A2W6-F1
#
_entry.id   AF-A0A0D6A2W6-F1
#
_cell.length_a   1.000
_cell.length_b   1.000
_cell.length_c   1.000
_cell.angle_alpha   90.00
_cell.angle_beta   90.00
_cell.angle_gamma   90.00
#
_symmetry.space_group_name_H-M   'P 1'
#
loop_
_entity.id
_entity.type
_entity.pdbx_description
1 polymer ?
#
loop_
_entity_poly.entity_id
_entity_poly.type
_entity_poly.pdbx_seq_one_letter_code
_entity_poly.pdbx_strand_id
1 'polypeptide(L)' 'MFDGSADIFYSYFSRPIVIITAIIWIGTLSLRFRRLHDTNHSAWWLLIEFVPVIGTIWYLILMIMPTKSNRWQ' A
#
# COMPACT_ATOMS: atom_id res chain seq x y z
N MET A 1 34.02 -0.71 25.10
CA MET A 1 34.45 -1.18 23.77
C MET A 1 33.25 -1.87 23.15
N PHE A 2 32.39 -1.12 22.45
CA PHE A 2 31.38 -1.73 21.58
C PHE A 2 32.15 -2.25 20.37
N ASP A 3 32.20 -3.57 20.22
CA ASP A 3 32.84 -4.21 19.07
C ASP A 3 31.96 -3.94 17.85
N GLY A 4 32.53 -3.24 16.87
CA GLY A 4 31.86 -2.89 15.61
C GLY A 4 31.33 -4.11 14.87
N SER A 5 31.76 -5.33 15.18
CA SER A 5 31.24 -6.60 14.62
C SER A 5 29.72 -6.74 14.72
N ALA A 6 29.12 -6.27 15.82
CA ALA A 6 27.67 -6.26 15.99
C ALA A 6 27.01 -5.23 15.06
N ASP A 7 27.57 -4.03 14.94
CA ASP A 7 27.04 -2.96 14.09
C ASP A 7 27.07 -3.33 12.60
N ILE A 8 28.16 -3.98 12.15
CA ILE A 8 28.23 -4.50 10.76
C ILE A 8 27.16 -5.57 10.56
N PHE A 9 27.02 -6.55 11.46
CA PHE A 9 26.01 -7.60 11.39
C PHE A 9 24.59 -7.03 11.30
N TYR A 10 24.23 -6.08 12.17
CA TYR A 10 22.94 -5.39 12.11
C TYR A 10 22.75 -4.64 10.80
N SER A 11 23.78 -3.99 10.26
CA SER A 11 23.69 -3.28 8.97
C SER A 11 23.47 -4.24 7.79
N TYR A 12 24.11 -5.41 7.77
CA TYR A 12 23.96 -6.39 6.70
C TYR A 12 22.56 -7.02 6.69
N PHE A 13 21.97 -7.24 7.86
CA PHE A 13 20.60 -7.77 7.96
C PHE A 13 19.53 -6.70 7.74
N SER A 14 19.68 -5.51 8.34
CA SER A 14 18.62 -4.47 8.32
C SER A 14 18.48 -3.74 6.97
N ARG A 15 19.59 -3.44 6.29
CA ARG A 15 19.59 -2.65 5.05
C ARG A 15 18.83 -3.31 3.88
N PRO A 16 19.02 -4.62 3.58
CA PRO A 16 18.25 -5.26 2.51
C PRO A 16 16.76 -5.41 2.87
N ILE A 17 16.44 -5.62 4.16
CA ILE A 17 15.05 -5.70 4.63
C ILE A 17 14.29 -4.41 4.30
N VAL A 18 14.90 -3.24 4.47
CA VAL A 18 14.29 -1.95 4.12
C VAL A 18 14.00 -1.85 2.62
N ILE A 19 14.90 -2.35 1.77
CA ILE A 19 14.70 -2.31 0.31
C ILE A 19 13.55 -3.23 -0.11
N ILE A 20 13.51 -4.46 0.41
CA ILE A 20 12.46 -5.44 0.10
C ILE A 20 11.10 -4.91 0.57
N THR A 21 11.02 -4.39 1.79
CA THR A 21 9.78 -3.82 2.33
C THR A 21 9.32 -2.60 1.52
N ALA A 22 10.22 -1.72 1.07
CA ALA A 22 9.86 -0.60 0.20
C ALA A 22 9.28 -1.06 -1.14
N ILE A 23 9.85 -2.09 -1.78
CA ILE A 23 9.33 -2.63 -3.05
C ILE A 23 7.93 -3.22 -2.85
N ILE A 24 7.73 -4.00 -1.78
CA ILE A 24 6.42 -4.59 -1.45
C ILE A 24 5.40 -3.49 -1.15
N TRP A 25 5.80 -2.44 -0.46
CA TRP A 25 4.93 -1.31 -0.13
C TRP A 25 4.50 -0.54 -1.38
N ILE A 26 5.42 -0.27 -2.30
CA ILE A 26 5.10 0.35 -3.60
C ILE A 26 4.19 -0.59 -4.43
N GLY A 27 4.47 -1.89 -4.45
CA GLY A 27 3.66 -2.87 -5.18
C GLY A 27 2.22 -2.94 -4.65
N THR A 28 2.06 -3.00 -3.33
CA THR A 28 0.73 -2.97 -2.69
C THR A 28 0.00 -1.66 -2.96
N LEU A 29 0.67 -0.51 -2.85
CA LEU A 29 0.09 0.79 -3.19
C LEU A 29 -0.39 0.85 -4.66
N SER A 30 0.44 0.36 -5.59
CA SER A 30 0.13 0.33 -7.02
C SER A 30 -1.09 -0.56 -7.34
N LEU A 31 -1.24 -1.69 -6.65
CA LEU A 31 -2.42 -2.55 -6.77
C LEU A 31 -3.70 -1.85 -6.26
N ARG A 32 -3.62 -1.10 -5.17
CA ARG A 32 -4.76 -0.33 -4.66
C ARG A 32 -5.19 0.76 -5.65
N PHE A 33 -4.22 1.46 -6.26
CA PHE A 33 -4.50 2.45 -7.30
C PHE A 33 -5.24 1.84 -8.49
N ARG A 34 -4.80 0.65 -8.95
CA ARG A 34 -5.47 -0.07 -10.05
C ARG A 34 -6.90 -0.48 -9.70
N ARG A 35 -7.11 -1.08 -8.52
CA ARG A 35 -8.43 -1.54 -8.07
C ARG A 35 -9.44 -0.39 -8.00
N LEU A 36 -9.00 0.75 -7.49
CA LEU A 36 -9.81 1.95 -7.37
C LEU A 36 -10.16 2.54 -8.76
N HIS A 37 -9.18 2.56 -9.67
CA HIS A 37 -9.38 2.95 -11.05
C HIS A 37 -10.36 2.01 -11.79
N ASP A 38 -10.26 0.70 -11.55
CA ASP A 38 -11.16 -0.31 -12.13
C ASP A 38 -12.61 -0.16 -11.63
N THR A 39 -12.82 0.43 -10.46
CA THR A 39 -14.16 0.79 -9.93
C THR A 39 -14.64 2.17 -10.42
N ASN A 40 -13.98 2.74 -11.43
CA ASN A 40 -14.28 4.04 -12.03
C ASN A 40 -14.15 5.21 -11.03
N HIS A 41 -13.35 5.03 -9.98
CA HIS A 41 -13.05 6.06 -8.97
C HIS A 41 -11.63 6.58 -9.18
N SER A 42 -11.42 7.88 -9.00
CA SER A 42 -10.09 8.48 -9.19
C SER A 42 -9.08 7.94 -8.17
N ALA A 43 -7.86 7.64 -8.60
CA ALA A 43 -6.72 7.28 -7.75
C ALA A 43 -6.58 8.12 -6.45
N TRP A 44 -7.02 9.38 -6.48
CA TRP A 44 -7.03 10.32 -5.36
C TRP A 44 -7.85 9.89 -4.13
N TRP A 45 -8.76 8.92 -4.22
CA TRP A 45 -9.48 8.40 -3.05
C TRP A 45 -8.57 7.64 -2.07
N LEU A 46 -7.38 7.19 -2.51
CA LEU A 46 -6.37 6.61 -1.61
C LEU A 46 -5.81 7.62 -0.60
N LEU A 47 -5.81 8.91 -0.91
CA LEU A 47 -5.36 9.94 0.02
C LEU A 47 -6.27 10.08 1.23
N ILE A 48 -7.47 9.49 1.19
CA ILE A 48 -8.37 9.50 2.35
C ILE A 48 -7.86 8.52 3.42
N GLU A 49 -7.06 7.49 3.08
CA GLU A 49 -6.39 6.64 4.08
C GLU A 49 -5.45 7.47 5.01
N PHE A 50 -5.01 8.66 4.60
CA PHE A 50 -4.27 9.57 5.49
C PHE A 50 -5.12 10.16 6.63
N VAL A 51 -6.45 10.09 6.52
CA VAL A 51 -7.37 10.48 7.59
C VAL A 51 -7.71 9.23 8.42
N PRO A 52 -7.23 9.14 9.67
CA PRO A 52 -7.51 7.98 10.51
C PRO A 52 -9.02 7.86 10.79
N VAL A 53 -9.51 6.62 10.91
CA VAL A 53 -10.93 6.24 11.11
C VAL A 53 -11.79 6.41 9.87
N ILE A 54 -11.88 7.59 9.28
CA ILE A 54 -12.80 7.86 8.16
C ILE A 54 -12.26 7.27 6.85
N GLY A 55 -10.95 7.34 6.63
CA GLY A 55 -10.29 6.80 5.45
C GLY A 55 -10.38 5.29 5.32
N THR A 56 -10.13 4.58 6.41
CA THR A 56 -10.21 3.12 6.44
C THR A 56 -11.64 2.62 6.23
N ILE A 57 -12.63 3.25 6.87
CA ILE A 57 -14.04 2.89 6.70
C ILE A 57 -14.48 3.12 5.24
N TRP A 58 -14.13 4.28 4.66
CA TRP A 58 -14.49 4.60 3.28
C TRP A 58 -13.79 3.70 2.25
N TYR A 59 -12.50 3.40 2.46
CA TYR A 59 -11.74 2.47 1.62
C TYR A 59 -12.33 1.06 1.65
N LEU A 60 -12.77 0.57 2.81
CA LEU A 60 -13.47 -0.71 2.93
C LEU A 60 -14.78 -0.73 2.15
N ILE A 61 -15.57 0.35 2.21
CA ILE A 61 -16.83 0.48 1.46
C ILE A 61 -16.56 0.44 -0.05
N LEU A 62 -15.55 1.17 -0.53
CA LEU A 62 -15.14 1.15 -1.94
C LEU A 62 -14.69 -0.24 -2.40
N MET A 63 -13.98 -0.98 -1.54
CA MET A 63 -13.48 -2.31 -1.88
C MET A 63 -14.57 -3.40 -1.89
N ILE A 64 -15.67 -3.17 -1.17
CA ILE A 64 -16.88 -4.02 -1.15
C ILE A 64 -17.85 -3.67 -2.28
N MET A 65 -17.77 -2.46 -2.84
CA MET A 65 -18.69 -2.02 -3.89
C MET A 65 -18.54 -2.90 -5.15
N PRO A 66 -19.64 -3.41 -5.73
CA PRO A 66 -19.58 -4.18 -6.96
C PRO A 66 -19.08 -3.30 -8.10
N THR A 67 -18.17 -3.83 -8.92
CA THR A 67 -17.82 -3.24 -10.21
C THR A 67 -19.11 -3.00 -10.99
N LYS A 68 -19.37 -1.75 -11.41
CA LYS A 68 -20.55 -1.44 -12.23
C LYS A 68 -20.52 -2.33 -13.48
N SER A 69 -21.62 -3.03 -13.75
CA SER A 69 -21.73 -3.80 -14.99
C SER A 69 -21.57 -2.84 -16.16
N ASN A 70 -20.74 -3.23 -17.13
CA ASN A 70 -20.70 -2.50 -18.39
C ASN A 70 -22.08 -2.68 -19.08
N ARG A 71 -22.49 -1.74 -19.94
CA ARG A 71 -23.78 -1.84 -20.67
C ARG A 71 -23.76 -2.88 -21.80
N TRP A 72 -22.73 -3.72 -21.85
CA TRP A 72 -22.42 -4.67 -22.93
C TRP A 72 -22.29 -6.12 -22.41
N GLN A 73 -22.67 -6.37 -21.16
CA GLN A 73 -22.98 -7.68 -20.58
C GLN A 73 -24.49 -7.80 -20.44
#